data_AF-A0A3L8DZ91-F1
#
_entry.id   AF-A0A3L8DZ91-F1
#
_cell.length_a   1.000
_cell.length_b   1.000
_cell.length_c   1.000
_cell.angle_alpha   90.00
_cell.angle_beta   90.00
_cell.angle_gamma   90.00
#
_symmetry.space_group_name_H-M   'P 1'
#
loop_
_entity.id
_entity.type
_entity.pdbx_description
1 polymer ?
#
loop_
_entity_poly.entity_id
_entity_poly.type
_entity_poly.pdbx_seq_one_letter_code
_entity_poly.pdbx_strand_id
1 'polypeptide(L)'
;MPGSSTSHEETCPDDDYDTLDHIYTRNLLETYDVLKSWRKLLDNHSRTADTKMILTEADADFATYYKSGSNVPFNFMFILELNNKSSATDFKHLIDGWMNNIPDDPAYVANWVVGNHDNHRAASRFGEKRADQLSMLATVLPGVSVIYNGDEIGMVNRNFTYAETVDPVGCIAGPNSNYKTLNLAAQKAAAVSHYKVFKSLSRLKRKPVIEQGSLQTVLVTEKILGVIRRHGASVVALMVNFADTPVIVDARTWMNIPEQLIIYASSVHSELLAGSNVDTTCISMPGSTSVVFTTADLVQ
;
A
#
# COMPACT_ATOMS: atom_id res chain seq x y z
N MET A 1 13.36 16.35 -6.16
CA MET A 1 12.95 16.37 -7.59
C MET A 1 12.81 14.93 -8.04
N PRO A 2 11.60 14.46 -8.33
CA PRO A 2 10.85 14.91 -9.51
C PRO A 2 9.56 15.67 -9.15
N GLY A 3 9.23 16.64 -10.00
CA GLY A 3 8.07 17.50 -9.87
C GLY A 3 6.76 16.77 -10.17
N SER A 4 5.75 17.04 -9.35
CA SER A 4 4.37 16.66 -9.62
C SER A 4 3.80 17.61 -10.68
N SER A 5 3.24 17.04 -11.75
CA SER A 5 2.51 17.80 -12.77
C SER A 5 1.01 17.66 -12.52
N THR A 6 0.38 18.73 -12.04
CA THR A 6 -1.04 18.97 -12.25
C THR A 6 -1.27 20.43 -12.60
N SER A 7 -2.03 20.60 -13.67
CA SER A 7 -2.46 21.82 -14.33
C SER A 7 -3.19 22.80 -13.41
N HIS A 8 -2.51 23.87 -13.02
CA HIS A 8 -2.92 25.28 -12.98
C HIS A 8 -1.68 26.02 -12.42
N GLU A 9 -0.86 26.59 -13.30
CA GLU A 9 0.27 27.45 -12.89
C GLU A 9 -0.29 28.76 -12.28
N GLU A 10 -0.75 28.69 -11.04
CA GLU A 10 -0.51 29.80 -10.12
C GLU A 10 0.99 29.73 -9.82
N THR A 11 1.74 30.71 -10.33
CA THR A 11 3.15 30.87 -10.00
C THR A 11 3.28 30.96 -8.48
N CYS A 12 3.93 29.96 -7.86
CA CYS A 12 4.26 30.03 -6.43
C CYS A 12 4.99 31.35 -6.14
N PRO A 13 4.72 32.01 -5.01
CA PRO A 13 5.44 33.20 -4.59
C PRO A 13 6.96 32.99 -4.63
N ASP A 14 7.73 34.03 -4.96
CA ASP A 14 9.20 33.95 -5.01
C ASP A 14 9.83 33.65 -3.62
N ASP A 15 9.08 33.81 -2.54
CA ASP A 15 9.47 33.48 -1.16
C ASP A 15 8.86 32.14 -0.66
N ASP A 16 8.26 31.35 -1.54
CA ASP A 16 7.74 30.04 -1.21
C ASP A 16 8.86 29.10 -0.74
N TYR A 17 8.55 28.22 0.21
CA TYR A 17 9.50 27.29 0.80
C TYR A 17 10.26 26.48 -0.27
N ASP A 18 9.56 26.01 -1.30
CA ASP A 18 10.09 25.14 -2.35
C ASP A 18 11.04 25.86 -3.33
N THR A 19 11.18 27.19 -3.22
CA THR A 19 12.13 27.98 -4.03
C THR A 19 13.57 27.87 -3.54
N LEU A 20 13.80 27.37 -2.32
CA LEU A 20 15.13 27.26 -1.71
C LEU A 20 15.70 25.84 -1.81
N ASP A 21 17.03 25.76 -1.96
CA ASP A 21 17.75 24.50 -1.72
C ASP A 21 18.12 24.39 -0.24
N HIS A 22 17.47 23.47 0.47
CA HIS A 22 17.52 23.34 1.93
C HIS A 22 18.78 22.62 2.46
N ILE A 23 19.95 22.81 1.84
CA ILE A 23 21.20 22.12 2.19
C ILE A 23 21.68 22.34 3.64
N TYR A 24 21.27 23.44 4.27
CA TYR A 24 21.64 23.78 5.65
C TYR A 24 20.53 23.54 6.68
N THR A 25 19.34 23.10 6.25
CA THR A 25 18.17 23.00 7.12
C THR A 25 17.47 21.64 7.07
N ARG A 26 17.80 20.78 6.10
CA ARG A 26 17.27 19.41 5.97
C ARG A 26 18.40 18.38 5.94
N ASN A 27 18.11 17.17 6.43
CA ASN A 27 18.94 15.97 6.25
C ASN A 27 20.40 16.06 6.73
N LEU A 28 20.68 16.95 7.70
CA LEU A 28 21.99 17.10 8.31
C LEU A 28 22.41 15.84 9.08
N LEU A 29 23.71 15.51 9.06
CA LEU A 29 24.24 14.24 9.56
C LEU A 29 23.96 14.03 11.05
N GLU A 30 23.94 15.11 11.83
CA GLU A 30 23.68 15.15 13.25
C GLU A 30 22.27 14.60 13.59
N THR A 31 21.31 14.69 12.66
CA THR A 31 19.97 14.11 12.80
C THR A 31 20.05 12.59 13.00
N TYR A 32 20.93 11.93 12.25
CA TYR A 32 21.10 10.49 12.32
C TYR A 32 21.82 10.05 13.61
N ASP A 33 22.71 10.89 14.13
CA ASP A 33 23.39 10.61 15.41
C ASP A 33 22.42 10.69 16.60
N VAL A 34 21.44 11.61 16.55
CA VAL A 34 20.32 11.64 17.50
C VAL A 34 19.52 10.34 17.41
N LEU A 35 19.16 9.89 16.20
CA LEU A 35 18.41 8.64 16.01
C LEU A 35 19.16 7.41 16.57
N LYS A 36 20.49 7.32 16.34
CA LYS A 36 21.34 6.26 16.92
C LYS A 36 21.30 6.29 18.45
N SER A 37 21.27 7.48 19.05
CA SER A 37 21.16 7.62 20.51
C SER A 37 19.83 7.08 21.05
N TRP A 38 18.72 7.32 20.34
CA TRP A 38 17.40 6.78 20.68
C TRP A 38 17.35 5.27 20.52
N ARG A 39 17.91 4.73 19.43
CA ARG A 39 18.02 3.29 19.22
C ARG A 39 18.74 2.60 20.38
N LYS A 40 19.91 3.11 20.76
CA LYS A 40 20.68 2.59 21.91
C LYS A 40 19.88 2.62 23.22
N LEU A 41 19.13 3.70 23.46
CA LEU A 41 18.27 3.82 24.64
C LEU A 41 17.20 2.72 24.67
N LEU A 42 16.50 2.51 23.54
CA LEU A 42 15.43 1.52 23.42
C LEU A 42 15.96 0.08 23.48
N ASP A 43 17.13 -0.20 22.91
CA ASP A 43 17.76 -1.53 22.97
C ASP A 43 18.17 -1.89 24.40
N ASN A 44 18.71 -0.92 25.16
CA ASN A 44 19.03 -1.13 26.57
C ASN A 44 17.77 -1.43 27.40
N HIS A 45 16.66 -0.77 27.11
CA HIS A 45 15.38 -1.04 27.78
C HIS A 45 14.78 -2.39 27.38
N SER A 46 14.98 -2.83 26.12
CA SER A 46 14.44 -4.09 25.60
C SER A 46 15.19 -5.34 26.09
N ARG A 47 16.27 -5.20 26.87
CA ARG A 47 16.96 -6.36 27.48
C ARG A 47 16.08 -7.13 28.47
N THR A 48 15.08 -6.47 29.05
CA THR A 48 14.17 -7.03 30.07
C THR A 48 12.70 -6.86 29.69
N ALA A 49 12.40 -6.47 28.46
CA ALA A 49 11.05 -6.18 27.98
C ALA A 49 10.94 -6.50 26.48
N ASP A 50 9.73 -6.48 25.92
CA ASP A 50 9.54 -6.67 24.48
C ASP A 50 10.31 -5.63 23.66
N THR A 51 10.73 -6.03 22.45
CA THR A 51 11.41 -5.18 21.47
C THR A 51 10.65 -3.89 21.24
N LYS A 52 11.33 -2.75 21.39
CA LYS A 52 10.78 -1.42 21.10
C LYS A 52 11.16 -0.99 19.68
N MET A 53 10.17 -0.57 18.90
CA MET A 53 10.35 -0.15 17.51
C MET A 53 10.45 1.36 17.37
N ILE A 54 11.26 1.82 16.42
CA ILE A 54 11.26 3.19 15.91
C ILE A 54 10.76 3.16 14.47
N LEU A 55 9.69 3.90 14.22
CA LEU A 55 9.19 4.16 12.88
C LEU A 55 9.56 5.61 12.56
N THR A 56 10.20 5.84 11.42
CA THR A 56 10.71 7.17 11.07
C THR A 56 10.02 7.69 9.84
N GLU A 57 9.48 8.89 9.96
CA GLU A 57 8.92 9.64 8.85
C GLU A 57 9.99 10.62 8.36
N ALA A 58 10.44 10.44 7.11
CA ALA A 58 11.39 11.32 6.48
C ALA A 58 11.27 11.23 4.96
N ASP A 59 11.34 12.39 4.30
CA ASP A 59 11.53 12.50 2.86
C ASP A 59 13.04 12.63 2.55
N ALA A 60 13.72 11.48 2.56
CA ALA A 60 15.18 11.36 2.46
C ALA A 60 15.63 9.90 2.19
N ASP A 61 16.94 9.68 2.07
CA ASP A 61 17.53 8.35 1.88
C ASP A 61 17.22 7.39 3.05
N PHE A 62 16.30 6.46 2.80
CA PHE A 62 15.82 5.48 3.77
C PHE A 62 16.91 4.50 4.23
N ALA A 63 17.91 4.20 3.41
CA ALA A 63 18.97 3.24 3.77
C ALA A 63 19.81 3.80 4.94
N THR A 64 20.01 5.11 4.98
CA THR A 64 20.69 5.79 6.08
C THR A 64 19.87 5.74 7.37
N TYR A 65 18.54 5.83 7.30
CA TYR A 65 17.66 5.70 8.47
C TYR A 65 17.68 4.29 9.07
N TYR A 66 17.65 3.24 8.26
CA TYR A 66 17.82 1.86 8.74
C TYR A 66 19.13 1.69 9.52
N LYS A 67 20.26 2.09 8.89
CA LYS A 67 21.60 2.01 9.50
C LYS A 67 21.75 2.86 10.76
N SER A 68 20.90 3.86 10.94
CA SER A 68 20.91 4.76 12.10
C SER A 68 19.98 4.29 13.23
N GLY A 69 19.22 3.21 13.02
CA GLY A 69 18.41 2.57 14.06
C GLY A 69 16.89 2.65 13.87
N SER A 70 16.42 3.15 12.72
CA SER A 70 14.99 3.00 12.39
C SER A 70 14.68 1.54 12.10
N ASN A 71 13.60 1.01 12.68
CA ASN A 71 13.07 -0.30 12.30
C ASN A 71 12.29 -0.20 11.00
N VAL A 72 11.58 0.92 10.79
CA VAL A 72 10.71 1.16 9.65
C VAL A 72 10.79 2.65 9.26
N PRO A 73 11.73 3.06 8.41
CA PRO A 73 11.63 4.32 7.70
C PRO A 73 10.48 4.21 6.69
N PHE A 74 9.46 5.05 6.83
CA PHE A 74 8.24 4.95 6.05
C PHE A 74 8.51 5.08 4.54
N ASN A 75 7.98 4.12 3.78
CA ASN A 75 8.00 4.12 2.33
C ASN A 75 6.75 4.82 1.79
N PHE A 76 6.93 6.04 1.29
CA PHE A 76 5.86 6.86 0.75
C PHE A 76 5.64 6.72 -0.76
N MET A 77 6.21 5.71 -1.44
CA MET A 77 6.09 5.57 -2.90
C MET A 77 4.63 5.52 -3.40
N PHE A 78 3.70 4.91 -2.64
CA PHE A 78 2.27 4.87 -2.99
C PHE A 78 1.57 6.23 -2.85
N ILE A 79 2.19 7.18 -2.18
CA ILE A 79 1.67 8.53 -1.93
C ILE A 79 2.32 9.54 -2.88
N LEU A 80 3.65 9.54 -2.97
CA LEU A 80 4.42 10.59 -3.63
C LEU A 80 4.77 10.28 -5.09
N GLU A 81 4.89 9.01 -5.46
CA GLU A 81 5.40 8.61 -6.78
C GLU A 81 4.34 7.97 -7.69
N LEU A 82 3.22 7.52 -7.12
CA LEU A 82 2.15 6.82 -7.83
C LEU A 82 0.82 7.57 -7.76
N ASN A 83 0.07 7.53 -8.86
CA ASN A 83 -1.27 8.11 -8.97
C ASN A 83 -2.17 7.29 -9.93
N ASN A 84 -3.38 7.78 -10.21
CA ASN A 84 -4.35 7.10 -11.07
C ASN A 84 -3.93 6.93 -12.55
N LYS A 85 -2.84 7.57 -13.00
CA LYS A 85 -2.27 7.40 -14.35
C LYS A 85 -1.11 6.41 -14.39
N SER A 86 -0.63 5.97 -13.22
CA SER A 86 0.49 5.03 -13.14
C SER A 86 0.08 3.64 -13.66
N SER A 87 0.98 3.05 -14.44
CA SER A 87 0.81 1.76 -15.10
C SER A 87 1.23 0.58 -14.20
N ALA A 88 0.94 -0.64 -14.64
CA ALA A 88 1.44 -1.86 -14.00
C ALA A 88 2.98 -1.88 -13.92
N THR A 89 3.65 -1.34 -14.96
CA THR A 89 5.10 -1.22 -15.03
C THR A 89 5.65 -0.27 -13.97
N ASP A 90 5.00 0.88 -13.76
CA ASP A 90 5.44 1.87 -12.76
C ASP A 90 5.36 1.27 -11.35
N PHE A 91 4.26 0.58 -11.04
CA PHE A 91 4.11 -0.12 -9.77
C PHE A 91 5.17 -1.20 -9.59
N LYS A 92 5.42 -2.04 -10.61
CA LYS A 92 6.47 -3.07 -10.54
C LYS A 92 7.84 -2.44 -10.30
N HIS A 93 8.17 -1.38 -11.04
CA HIS A 93 9.46 -0.71 -10.95
C HIS A 93 9.73 -0.19 -9.54
N LEU A 94 8.75 0.48 -8.92
CA LEU A 94 8.91 1.03 -7.57
C LEU A 94 8.92 -0.05 -6.49
N ILE A 95 8.09 -1.09 -6.61
CA ILE A 95 8.12 -2.22 -5.68
C ILE A 95 9.49 -2.91 -5.73
N ASP A 96 9.99 -3.22 -6.92
CA ASP A 96 11.28 -3.88 -7.09
C ASP A 96 12.42 -2.96 -6.66
N GLY A 97 12.34 -1.67 -7.00
CA GLY A 97 13.28 -0.65 -6.56
C GLY A 97 13.39 -0.59 -5.05
N TRP A 98 12.28 -0.55 -4.33
CA TRP A 98 12.28 -0.59 -2.88
C TRP A 98 12.92 -1.87 -2.35
N MET A 99 12.46 -3.04 -2.82
CA MET A 99 12.95 -4.34 -2.34
C MET A 99 14.44 -4.58 -2.62
N ASN A 100 14.97 -4.07 -3.73
CA ASN A 100 16.37 -4.23 -4.11
C ASN A 100 17.31 -3.26 -3.37
N ASN A 101 16.79 -2.18 -2.78
CA ASN A 101 17.59 -1.14 -2.13
C ASN A 101 17.50 -1.18 -0.60
N ILE A 102 16.64 -2.00 -0.01
CA ILE A 102 16.73 -2.31 1.43
C ILE A 102 18.08 -2.97 1.69
N PRO A 103 18.88 -2.49 2.67
CA PRO A 103 20.16 -3.13 2.99
C PRO A 103 19.97 -4.59 3.41
N ASP A 104 20.89 -5.46 3.01
CA ASP A 104 20.85 -6.90 3.33
C ASP A 104 21.18 -7.17 4.80
N ASP A 105 20.19 -6.92 5.66
CA ASP A 105 20.20 -7.21 7.08
C ASP A 105 18.81 -7.74 7.48
N PRO A 106 18.70 -8.93 8.09
CA PRO A 106 17.41 -9.51 8.47
C PRO A 106 16.64 -8.68 9.50
N ALA A 107 17.27 -7.71 10.18
CA ALA A 107 16.59 -6.77 11.07
C ALA A 107 15.79 -5.69 10.32
N TYR A 108 16.07 -5.46 9.03
CA TYR A 108 15.38 -4.47 8.21
C TYR A 108 14.21 -5.09 7.46
N VAL A 109 13.06 -4.42 7.53
CA VAL A 109 11.80 -4.93 6.96
C VAL A 109 11.20 -3.92 6.00
N ALA A 110 10.77 -4.39 4.83
CA ALA A 110 10.00 -3.56 3.92
C ALA A 110 8.74 -3.02 4.60
N ASN A 111 8.25 -1.87 4.13
CA ASN A 111 6.95 -1.36 4.54
C ASN A 111 6.25 -0.66 3.38
N TRP A 112 4.94 -0.50 3.51
CA TRP A 112 4.08 0.01 2.44
C TRP A 112 3.02 0.94 3.04
N VAL A 113 3.17 2.24 2.83
CA VAL A 113 2.25 3.26 3.36
C VAL A 113 1.17 3.58 2.35
N VAL A 114 -0.07 3.20 2.66
CA VAL A 114 -1.22 3.45 1.76
C VAL A 114 -1.67 4.91 1.81
N GLY A 115 -1.68 5.50 3.01
CA GLY A 115 -2.13 6.86 3.25
C GLY A 115 -1.62 7.41 4.59
N ASN A 116 -1.84 8.70 4.80
CA ASN A 116 -1.58 9.43 6.04
C ASN A 116 -2.50 10.65 6.11
N HIS A 117 -2.30 11.50 7.12
CA HIS A 117 -3.08 12.72 7.32
C HIS A 117 -2.68 13.90 6.41
N ASP A 118 -1.47 13.91 5.88
CA ASP A 118 -0.91 15.04 5.11
C ASP A 118 -1.26 14.98 3.63
N ASN A 119 -1.76 13.82 3.17
CA ASN A 119 -2.03 13.56 1.76
C ASN A 119 -3.49 13.21 1.53
N HIS A 120 -3.96 13.49 0.31
CA HIS A 120 -5.28 13.03 -0.14
C HIS A 120 -5.46 11.52 0.05
N ARG A 121 -6.67 11.10 0.43
CA ARG A 121 -7.01 9.70 0.70
C ARG A 121 -6.77 8.82 -0.53
N ALA A 122 -6.37 7.56 -0.30
CA ALA A 122 -6.01 6.62 -1.36
C ALA A 122 -7.11 6.45 -2.42
N ALA A 123 -8.37 6.25 -1.99
CA ALA A 123 -9.51 6.12 -2.91
C ALA A 123 -9.77 7.39 -3.75
N SER A 124 -9.39 8.57 -3.25
CA SER A 124 -9.46 9.82 -4.01
C SER A 124 -8.28 9.99 -4.98
N ARG A 125 -7.07 9.54 -4.60
CA ARG A 125 -5.88 9.60 -5.48
C ARG A 125 -5.97 8.63 -6.66
N PHE A 126 -6.47 7.42 -6.44
CA PHE A 126 -6.49 6.32 -7.42
C PHE A 126 -7.87 6.08 -8.05
N GLY A 127 -8.93 6.68 -7.49
CA GLY A 127 -10.32 6.47 -7.91
C GLY A 127 -11.03 5.38 -7.10
N GLU A 128 -12.32 5.58 -6.85
CA GLU A 128 -13.13 4.75 -5.95
C GLU A 128 -13.17 3.27 -6.37
N LYS A 129 -13.17 2.98 -7.68
CA LYS A 129 -13.13 1.59 -8.18
C LYS A 129 -11.88 0.82 -7.72
N ARG A 130 -10.78 1.54 -7.43
CA ARG A 130 -9.50 1.01 -7.00
C ARG A 130 -9.26 1.20 -5.50
N ALA A 131 -10.29 1.50 -4.70
CA ALA A 131 -10.17 1.76 -3.27
C ALA A 131 -9.47 0.62 -2.50
N ASP A 132 -9.66 -0.65 -2.92
CA ASP A 132 -9.04 -1.81 -2.29
C ASP A 132 -7.59 -2.08 -2.77
N GLN A 133 -7.16 -1.51 -3.91
CA GLN A 133 -5.95 -1.89 -4.65
C GLN A 133 -4.68 -1.75 -3.80
N LEU A 134 -4.49 -0.58 -3.19
CA LEU A 134 -3.28 -0.31 -2.39
C LEU A 134 -3.25 -1.13 -1.10
N SER A 135 -4.39 -1.29 -0.43
CA SER A 135 -4.49 -2.13 0.77
C SER A 135 -4.22 -3.60 0.46
N MET A 136 -4.68 -4.10 -0.70
CA MET A 136 -4.36 -5.45 -1.19
C MET A 136 -2.86 -5.61 -1.46
N LEU A 137 -2.25 -4.67 -2.19
CA LEU A 137 -0.80 -4.66 -2.45
C LEU A 137 0.00 -4.64 -1.14
N ALA A 138 -0.25 -3.66 -0.26
CA ALA A 138 0.43 -3.51 1.02
C ALA A 138 0.31 -4.76 1.90
N THR A 139 -0.82 -5.49 1.81
CA THR A 139 -1.03 -6.72 2.56
C THR A 139 -0.20 -7.88 1.99
N VAL A 140 -0.24 -8.09 0.66
CA VAL A 140 0.40 -9.24 0.01
C VAL A 140 1.92 -9.07 -0.08
N LEU A 141 2.41 -7.83 -0.18
CA LEU A 141 3.84 -7.52 -0.15
C LEU A 141 4.44 -7.84 1.24
N PRO A 142 5.74 -8.21 1.30
CA PRO A 142 6.41 -8.60 2.54
C PRO A 142 6.58 -7.41 3.50
N GLY A 143 6.78 -7.69 4.78
CA GLY A 143 7.03 -6.67 5.80
C GLY A 143 5.76 -5.96 6.28
N VAL A 144 5.88 -4.70 6.68
CA VAL A 144 4.86 -3.94 7.42
C VAL A 144 3.85 -3.27 6.49
N SER A 145 2.56 -3.49 6.74
CA SER A 145 1.48 -2.78 6.05
C SER A 145 1.04 -1.60 6.90
N VAL A 146 1.08 -0.38 6.36
CA VAL A 146 0.64 0.84 7.05
C VAL A 146 -0.62 1.36 6.37
N ILE A 147 -1.74 1.27 7.09
CA ILE A 147 -3.09 1.55 6.59
C ILE A 147 -3.66 2.69 7.41
N TYR A 148 -4.03 3.79 6.75
CA TYR A 148 -4.53 4.97 7.44
C TYR A 148 -6.02 4.86 7.76
N ASN A 149 -6.45 5.54 8.82
CA ASN A 149 -7.83 5.52 9.25
C ASN A 149 -8.79 5.89 8.10
N GLY A 150 -9.68 4.97 7.76
CA GLY A 150 -10.67 5.12 6.69
C GLY A 150 -10.31 4.40 5.40
N ASP A 151 -9.04 4.05 5.17
CA ASP A 151 -8.64 3.27 3.98
C ASP A 151 -9.27 1.87 4.02
N GLU A 152 -9.50 1.29 5.20
CA GLU A 152 -10.13 -0.02 5.39
C GLU A 152 -11.61 -0.06 5.01
N ILE A 153 -12.24 1.12 4.88
CA ILE A 153 -13.62 1.26 4.41
C ILE A 153 -13.71 2.05 3.10
N GLY A 154 -12.59 2.36 2.45
CA GLY A 154 -12.55 3.11 1.19
C GLY A 154 -12.97 4.59 1.31
N MET A 155 -12.71 5.24 2.46
CA MET A 155 -13.02 6.66 2.65
C MET A 155 -12.38 7.52 1.55
N VAL A 156 -13.15 8.48 1.05
CA VAL A 156 -12.71 9.51 0.11
C VAL A 156 -12.59 10.86 0.79
N ASN A 157 -11.80 11.75 0.18
CA ASN A 157 -11.71 13.14 0.59
C ASN A 157 -13.10 13.77 0.71
N ARG A 158 -13.23 14.67 1.66
CA ARG A 158 -14.35 15.61 1.68
C ARG A 158 -13.94 16.84 0.88
N ASN A 159 -14.87 17.37 0.10
CA ASN A 159 -14.70 18.70 -0.46
C ASN A 159 -14.96 19.74 0.63
N PHE A 160 -13.95 20.57 0.90
CA PHE A 160 -14.06 21.74 1.77
C PHE A 160 -14.15 23.00 0.89
N THR A 161 -15.03 23.92 1.26
CA THR A 161 -15.00 25.29 0.72
C THR A 161 -13.83 26.05 1.34
N TYR A 162 -13.34 27.11 0.67
CA TYR A 162 -12.26 27.94 1.23
C TYR A 162 -12.57 28.46 2.64
N ALA A 163 -13.83 28.82 2.91
CA ALA A 163 -14.29 29.27 4.22
C ALA A 163 -14.29 28.15 5.29
N GLU A 164 -14.31 26.88 4.89
CA GLU A 164 -14.18 25.72 5.76
C GLU A 164 -12.72 25.25 5.92
N THR A 165 -11.77 25.79 5.15
CA THR A 165 -10.34 25.48 5.28
C THR A 165 -9.80 26.17 6.52
N VAL A 166 -9.48 25.39 7.56
CA VAL A 166 -9.12 25.94 8.87
C VAL A 166 -8.03 25.16 9.59
N ASP A 167 -7.32 24.23 8.94
CA ASP A 167 -6.35 23.27 9.54
C ASP A 167 -5.72 23.78 10.86
N PRO A 168 -6.36 23.51 12.02
CA PRO A 168 -6.52 22.22 12.70
C PRO A 168 -7.97 21.95 13.17
N VAL A 169 -8.93 21.72 12.25
CA VAL A 169 -10.35 21.60 12.63
C VAL A 169 -11.23 20.63 11.84
N GLY A 170 -10.68 19.50 11.39
CA GLY A 170 -11.50 18.42 10.82
C GLY A 170 -12.69 17.98 11.71
N CYS A 171 -12.62 18.21 13.03
CA CYS A 171 -13.73 17.96 13.95
C CYS A 171 -14.85 19.01 13.90
N ILE A 172 -14.58 20.30 13.64
CA ILE A 172 -15.63 21.34 13.53
C ILE A 172 -16.33 21.25 12.19
N ALA A 173 -15.60 20.92 11.13
CA ALA A 173 -16.20 20.83 9.81
C ALA A 173 -17.27 19.72 9.73
N GLY A 174 -17.12 18.64 10.51
CA GLY A 174 -18.07 17.51 10.54
C GLY A 174 -17.77 16.42 9.50
N PRO A 175 -18.59 15.35 9.44
CA PRO A 175 -18.33 14.20 8.57
C PRO A 175 -18.51 14.51 7.08
N ASN A 176 -17.83 13.76 6.21
CA ASN A 176 -18.07 13.78 4.76
C ASN A 176 -19.54 13.39 4.48
N SER A 177 -20.23 14.08 3.57
CA SER A 177 -21.66 13.89 3.29
C SER A 177 -22.04 12.46 2.91
N ASN A 178 -21.10 11.70 2.32
CA ASN A 178 -21.29 10.30 1.98
C ASN A 178 -21.28 9.34 3.19
N TYR A 179 -21.05 9.80 4.43
CA TYR A 179 -21.04 8.96 5.64
C TYR A 179 -22.32 8.15 5.83
N LYS A 180 -23.44 8.57 5.24
CA LYS A 180 -24.72 7.85 5.31
C LYS A 180 -24.67 6.49 4.59
N THR A 181 -23.89 6.38 3.53
CA THR A 181 -23.75 5.17 2.71
C THR A 181 -22.38 4.52 2.88
N LEU A 182 -21.32 5.33 2.99
CA LEU A 182 -19.94 4.89 3.19
C LEU A 182 -19.57 4.98 4.67
N ASN A 183 -19.95 3.97 5.45
CA ASN A 183 -19.58 3.84 6.85
C ASN A 183 -19.40 2.39 7.27
N LEU A 184 -18.70 2.19 8.39
CA LEU A 184 -18.41 0.87 8.93
C LEU A 184 -19.66 0.05 9.26
N ALA A 185 -20.73 0.68 9.78
CA ALA A 185 -21.94 -0.06 10.15
C ALA A 185 -22.64 -0.64 8.90
N ALA A 186 -22.79 0.16 7.84
CA ALA A 186 -23.32 -0.28 6.56
C ALA A 186 -22.44 -1.39 5.95
N GLN A 187 -21.11 -1.23 5.97
CA GLN A 187 -20.20 -2.22 5.41
C GLN A 187 -20.12 -3.53 6.21
N LYS A 188 -20.41 -3.52 7.51
CA LYS A 188 -20.56 -4.75 8.30
C LYS A 188 -21.81 -5.55 7.88
N ALA A 189 -22.91 -4.85 7.58
CA ALA A 189 -24.17 -5.45 7.16
C ALA A 189 -24.15 -5.94 5.69
N ALA A 190 -23.49 -5.20 4.80
CA ALA A 190 -23.41 -5.51 3.37
C ALA A 190 -22.74 -6.87 3.11
N ALA A 191 -23.21 -7.64 2.11
CA ALA A 191 -22.63 -8.93 1.76
C ALA A 191 -21.16 -8.82 1.33
N VAL A 192 -20.87 -7.86 0.45
CA VAL A 192 -19.54 -7.47 -0.05
C VAL A 192 -19.25 -6.04 0.37
N SER A 193 -18.06 -5.76 0.91
CA SER A 193 -17.65 -4.42 1.34
C SER A 193 -16.13 -4.31 1.51
N HIS A 194 -15.58 -3.10 1.41
CA HIS A 194 -14.15 -2.82 1.60
C HIS A 194 -13.69 -3.33 2.97
N TYR A 195 -14.50 -3.12 4.01
CA TYR A 195 -14.23 -3.64 5.35
C TYR A 195 -14.09 -5.16 5.40
N LYS A 196 -14.94 -5.90 4.68
CA LYS A 196 -14.86 -7.37 4.64
C LYS A 196 -13.65 -7.83 3.84
N VAL A 197 -13.30 -7.15 2.75
CA VAL A 197 -12.05 -7.37 2.00
C VAL A 197 -10.86 -7.15 2.93
N PHE A 198 -10.79 -6.01 3.60
CA PHE A 198 -9.73 -5.68 4.56
C PHE A 198 -9.62 -6.70 5.71
N LYS A 199 -10.75 -7.17 6.26
CA LYS A 199 -10.75 -8.24 7.26
C LYS A 199 -10.14 -9.53 6.72
N SER A 200 -10.42 -9.90 5.47
CA SER A 200 -9.84 -11.09 4.84
C SER A 200 -8.34 -10.90 4.63
N LEU A 201 -7.91 -9.75 4.11
CA LEU A 201 -6.50 -9.39 3.96
C LEU A 201 -5.75 -9.42 5.29
N SER A 202 -6.35 -8.90 6.36
CA SER A 202 -5.77 -8.93 7.71
C SER A 202 -5.55 -10.35 8.25
N ARG A 203 -6.40 -11.32 7.88
CA ARG A 203 -6.19 -12.74 8.20
C ARG A 203 -5.07 -13.34 7.35
N LEU A 204 -5.05 -13.02 6.06
CA LEU A 204 -4.02 -13.49 5.13
C LEU A 204 -2.62 -12.99 5.50
N LYS A 205 -2.49 -11.74 5.96
CA LYS A 205 -1.21 -11.13 6.38
C LYS A 205 -0.47 -11.95 7.43
N ARG A 206 -1.21 -12.67 8.27
CA ARG A 206 -0.69 -13.50 9.37
C ARG A 206 -0.30 -14.92 8.94
N LYS A 207 -0.53 -15.31 7.68
CA LYS A 207 -0.18 -16.65 7.19
C LYS A 207 1.32 -16.68 6.88
N PRO A 208 2.03 -17.81 7.14
CA PRO A 208 3.48 -17.93 6.90
C PRO A 208 3.92 -17.58 5.48
N VAL A 209 3.06 -17.86 4.49
CA VAL A 209 3.31 -17.50 3.09
C VAL A 209 3.47 -15.99 2.86
N ILE A 210 2.81 -15.14 3.66
CA ILE A 210 2.96 -13.68 3.58
C ILE A 210 4.07 -13.18 4.51
N GLU A 211 4.23 -13.79 5.68
CA GLU A 211 5.25 -13.38 6.66
C GLU A 211 6.67 -13.72 6.19
N GLN A 212 6.86 -14.95 5.70
CA GLN A 212 8.18 -15.55 5.46
C GLN A 212 8.39 -16.00 4.00
N GLY A 213 7.32 -16.03 3.21
CA GLY A 213 7.40 -16.52 1.82
C GLY A 213 8.24 -15.62 0.91
N SER A 214 8.77 -16.19 -0.15
CA SER A 214 9.48 -15.42 -1.19
C SER A 214 8.53 -14.42 -1.87
N LEU A 215 9.07 -13.37 -2.46
CA LEU A 215 8.34 -12.41 -3.28
C LEU A 215 8.78 -12.55 -4.73
N GLN A 216 7.82 -12.55 -5.65
CA GLN A 216 8.05 -12.37 -7.07
C GLN A 216 7.02 -11.39 -7.62
N THR A 217 7.46 -10.38 -8.36
CA THR A 217 6.58 -9.46 -9.11
C THR A 217 6.77 -9.71 -10.60
N VAL A 218 5.69 -9.75 -11.37
CA VAL A 218 5.72 -9.97 -12.83
C VAL A 218 4.69 -9.09 -13.52
N LEU A 219 4.98 -8.69 -14.75
CA LEU A 219 3.96 -8.18 -15.65
C LEU A 219 3.36 -9.37 -16.38
N VAL A 220 2.12 -9.73 -16.06
CA VAL A 220 1.39 -10.78 -16.78
C VAL A 220 1.04 -10.26 -18.18
N THR A 221 0.72 -8.97 -18.26
CA THR A 221 0.67 -8.16 -19.48
C THR A 221 1.12 -6.74 -19.11
N GLU A 222 1.20 -5.83 -20.08
CA GLU A 222 1.42 -4.39 -19.82
C GLU A 222 0.35 -3.75 -18.91
N LYS A 223 -0.82 -4.40 -18.75
CA LYS A 223 -1.98 -3.94 -17.97
C LYS A 223 -2.16 -4.68 -16.66
N ILE A 224 -1.56 -5.85 -16.49
CA ILE A 224 -1.76 -6.72 -15.33
C ILE A 224 -0.46 -6.89 -14.56
N LEU A 225 -0.42 -6.36 -13.34
CA LEU A 225 0.63 -6.66 -12.37
C LEU A 225 0.27 -7.95 -11.63
N GLY A 226 1.20 -8.89 -11.60
CA GLY A 226 1.17 -10.09 -10.75
C GLY A 226 2.15 -9.95 -9.58
N VAL A 227 1.69 -10.25 -8.36
CA VAL A 227 2.53 -10.35 -7.15
C VAL A 227 2.33 -11.74 -6.56
N ILE A 228 3.40 -12.52 -6.44
CA ILE A 228 3.35 -13.90 -5.97
C ILE A 228 4.16 -14.06 -4.69
N ARG A 229 3.56 -14.75 -3.73
CA ARG A 229 4.20 -15.21 -2.49
C ARG A 229 4.20 -16.73 -2.43
N ARG A 230 5.35 -17.33 -2.11
CA ARG A 230 5.50 -18.80 -2.01
C ARG A 230 6.18 -19.19 -0.71
N HIS A 231 5.63 -20.20 -0.05
CA HIS A 231 6.23 -20.79 1.15
C HIS A 231 5.85 -22.26 1.25
N GLY A 232 6.82 -23.16 1.04
CA GLY A 232 6.54 -24.58 0.88
C GLY A 232 5.61 -24.83 -0.32
N ALA A 233 4.49 -25.54 -0.09
CA ALA A 233 3.48 -25.78 -1.11
C ALA A 233 2.44 -24.65 -1.25
N SER A 234 2.40 -23.71 -0.29
CA SER A 234 1.40 -22.65 -0.27
C SER A 234 1.77 -21.53 -1.25
N VAL A 235 0.79 -21.09 -2.05
CA VAL A 235 0.94 -19.98 -2.99
C VAL A 235 -0.15 -18.94 -2.74
N VAL A 236 0.25 -17.67 -2.70
CA VAL A 236 -0.65 -16.52 -2.80
C VAL A 236 -0.27 -15.75 -4.06
N ALA A 237 -1.25 -15.44 -4.91
CA ALA A 237 -1.07 -14.62 -6.09
C ALA A 237 -2.05 -13.45 -6.05
N LEU A 238 -1.55 -12.22 -6.14
CA LEU A 238 -2.37 -11.02 -6.35
C LEU A 238 -2.22 -10.61 -7.81
N MET A 239 -3.36 -10.38 -8.48
CA MET A 239 -3.40 -9.74 -9.79
C MET A 239 -4.12 -8.41 -9.70
N VAL A 240 -3.54 -7.38 -10.30
CA VAL A 240 -4.10 -6.02 -10.35
C VAL A 240 -4.27 -5.62 -11.81
N ASN A 241 -5.50 -5.31 -12.21
CA ASN A 241 -5.80 -4.83 -13.55
C ASN A 241 -5.80 -3.31 -13.62
N PHE A 242 -4.79 -2.75 -14.29
CA PHE A 242 -4.62 -1.31 -14.50
C PHE A 242 -5.43 -0.78 -15.68
N ALA A 243 -6.00 -1.62 -16.53
CA ALA A 243 -6.99 -1.18 -17.53
C ALA A 243 -8.38 -1.01 -16.88
N ASP A 244 -9.21 -0.15 -17.48
CA ASP A 244 -10.62 -0.01 -17.09
C ASP A 244 -11.54 -1.02 -17.76
N THR A 245 -10.98 -1.87 -18.63
CA THR A 245 -11.67 -2.94 -19.33
C THR A 245 -11.18 -4.32 -18.86
N PRO A 246 -12.01 -5.38 -19.02
CA PRO A 246 -11.59 -6.73 -18.72
C PRO A 246 -10.37 -7.16 -19.57
N VAL A 247 -9.48 -7.95 -18.97
CA VAL A 247 -8.32 -8.55 -19.65
C VAL A 247 -8.31 -10.05 -19.35
N ILE A 248 -8.24 -10.87 -20.40
CA ILE A 248 -8.14 -12.33 -20.28
C ILE A 248 -6.66 -12.72 -20.38
N VAL A 249 -6.16 -13.53 -19.45
CA VAL A 249 -4.76 -13.92 -19.38
C VAL A 249 -4.54 -15.37 -18.96
N ASP A 250 -3.43 -15.95 -19.41
CA ASP A 250 -2.88 -17.20 -18.86
C ASP A 250 -1.96 -16.88 -17.67
N ALA A 251 -2.56 -16.69 -16.50
CA ALA A 251 -1.82 -16.39 -15.27
C ALA A 251 -0.92 -17.57 -14.85
N ARG A 252 -1.31 -18.83 -15.15
CA ARG A 252 -0.51 -20.03 -14.84
C ARG A 252 0.89 -19.91 -15.41
N THR A 253 0.98 -19.65 -16.71
CA THR A 253 2.25 -19.59 -17.45
C THR A 253 3.06 -18.37 -17.05
N TRP A 254 2.45 -17.18 -17.05
CA TRP A 254 3.17 -15.93 -16.79
C TRP A 254 3.59 -15.72 -15.33
N MET A 255 2.85 -16.29 -14.38
CA MET A 255 3.16 -16.16 -12.94
C MET A 255 3.81 -17.42 -12.37
N ASN A 256 3.91 -18.51 -13.14
CA ASN A 256 4.37 -19.83 -12.70
C ASN A 256 3.63 -20.32 -11.44
N ILE A 257 2.29 -20.32 -11.51
CA ILE A 257 1.39 -20.69 -10.40
C ILE A 257 0.58 -21.94 -10.74
N PRO A 258 -0.03 -22.63 -9.75
CA PRO A 258 -0.89 -23.78 -10.00
C PRO A 258 -2.08 -23.45 -10.92
N GLU A 259 -2.49 -24.43 -11.73
CA GLU A 259 -3.61 -24.31 -12.67
C GLU A 259 -4.95 -24.04 -12.00
N GLN A 260 -5.13 -24.54 -10.77
CA GLN A 260 -6.34 -24.37 -9.99
C GLN A 260 -6.00 -23.66 -8.68
N LEU A 261 -6.64 -22.51 -8.47
CA LEU A 261 -6.56 -21.73 -7.23
C LEU A 261 -7.97 -21.34 -6.76
N ILE A 262 -8.05 -20.77 -5.57
CA ILE A 262 -9.29 -20.23 -5.00
C ILE A 262 -9.19 -18.71 -4.93
N ILE A 263 -10.25 -18.00 -5.32
CA ILE A 263 -10.37 -16.56 -5.06
C ILE A 263 -10.50 -16.36 -3.55
N TYR A 264 -9.47 -15.82 -2.90
CA TYR A 264 -9.46 -15.57 -1.46
C TYR A 264 -10.13 -14.25 -1.10
N ALA A 265 -9.83 -13.20 -1.86
CA ALA A 265 -10.43 -11.88 -1.72
C ALA A 265 -10.39 -11.17 -3.07
N SER A 266 -11.37 -10.31 -3.32
CA SER A 266 -11.48 -9.52 -4.54
C SER A 266 -11.97 -8.12 -4.19
N SER A 267 -11.54 -7.11 -4.95
CA SER A 267 -12.03 -5.74 -4.81
C SER A 267 -13.55 -5.69 -4.97
N VAL A 268 -14.22 -4.81 -4.24
CA VAL A 268 -15.70 -4.78 -4.10
C VAL A 268 -16.44 -4.75 -5.45
N HIS A 269 -15.88 -4.07 -6.46
CA HIS A 269 -16.51 -3.92 -7.78
C HIS A 269 -16.14 -5.03 -8.78
N SER A 270 -15.44 -6.08 -8.36
CA SER A 270 -14.97 -7.12 -9.27
C SER A 270 -16.05 -8.12 -9.71
N GLU A 271 -17.14 -8.23 -8.94
CA GLU A 271 -18.17 -9.27 -9.11
C GLU A 271 -17.63 -10.72 -8.95
N LEU A 272 -16.33 -10.88 -8.66
CA LEU A 272 -15.70 -12.17 -8.44
C LEU A 272 -15.92 -12.61 -7.00
N LEU A 273 -16.54 -13.79 -6.83
CA LEU A 273 -16.93 -14.31 -5.52
C LEU A 273 -15.76 -15.02 -4.81
N ALA A 274 -15.43 -14.56 -3.61
CA ALA A 274 -14.49 -15.24 -2.73
C ALA A 274 -14.97 -16.67 -2.38
N GLY A 275 -14.04 -17.62 -2.35
CA GLY A 275 -14.29 -19.05 -2.18
C GLY A 275 -14.46 -19.83 -3.50
N SER A 276 -14.57 -19.14 -4.63
CA SER A 276 -14.73 -19.79 -5.95
C SER A 276 -13.41 -20.35 -6.46
N ASN A 277 -13.45 -21.53 -7.07
CA ASN A 277 -12.31 -22.09 -7.81
C ASN A 277 -12.11 -21.30 -9.11
N VAL A 278 -10.86 -21.14 -9.53
CA VAL A 278 -10.50 -20.49 -10.78
C VAL A 278 -9.46 -21.32 -11.53
N ASP A 279 -9.68 -21.45 -12.84
CA ASP A 279 -8.68 -21.93 -13.78
C ASP A 279 -7.75 -20.77 -14.16
N THR A 280 -6.50 -20.86 -13.76
CA THR A 280 -5.51 -19.79 -13.98
C THR A 280 -4.93 -19.81 -15.40
N THR A 281 -5.27 -20.77 -16.26
CA THR A 281 -4.83 -20.80 -17.66
C THR A 281 -5.61 -19.84 -18.54
N CYS A 282 -6.81 -19.43 -18.13
CA CYS A 282 -7.66 -18.50 -18.85
C CYS A 282 -8.57 -17.73 -17.87
N ILE A 283 -7.97 -16.79 -17.15
CA ILE A 283 -8.70 -15.95 -16.19
C ILE A 283 -9.10 -14.62 -16.82
N SER A 284 -10.38 -14.25 -16.67
CA SER A 284 -10.87 -12.91 -17.01
C SER A 284 -10.78 -11.99 -15.78
N MET A 285 -9.89 -11.01 -15.84
CA MET A 285 -9.73 -9.98 -14.80
C MET A 285 -10.57 -8.75 -15.17
N PRO A 286 -11.63 -8.40 -14.42
CA PRO A 286 -12.41 -7.21 -14.73
C PRO A 286 -11.58 -5.92 -14.61
N GLY A 287 -12.01 -4.87 -15.30
CA GLY A 287 -11.31 -3.58 -15.31
C GLY A 287 -11.25 -2.93 -13.93
N SER A 288 -10.13 -2.27 -13.62
CA SER A 288 -9.90 -1.58 -12.34
C SER A 288 -9.98 -2.48 -11.08
N THR A 289 -9.81 -3.80 -11.23
CA THR A 289 -9.93 -4.74 -10.11
C THR A 289 -8.61 -5.24 -9.56
N SER A 290 -8.65 -5.68 -8.31
CA SER A 290 -7.57 -6.41 -7.65
C SER A 290 -8.12 -7.71 -7.07
N VAL A 291 -7.44 -8.83 -7.30
CA VAL A 291 -7.92 -10.15 -6.88
C VAL A 291 -6.76 -10.96 -6.32
N VAL A 292 -6.99 -11.54 -5.14
CA VAL A 292 -6.05 -12.43 -4.46
C VAL A 292 -6.54 -13.85 -4.63
N PHE A 293 -5.66 -14.70 -5.16
CA PHE A 293 -5.82 -16.13 -5.34
C PHE A 293 -4.92 -16.87 -4.37
N THR A 294 -5.37 -18.02 -3.86
CA THR A 294 -4.59 -18.85 -2.94
C THR A 294 -4.76 -20.33 -3.24
N THR A 295 -3.78 -21.12 -2.80
CA THR A 295 -3.95 -22.56 -2.65
C THR A 295 -4.98 -22.89 -1.57
N ALA A 296 -5.59 -24.07 -1.66
CA ALA A 296 -6.75 -24.43 -0.83
C ALA A 296 -6.46 -24.54 0.67
N ASP A 297 -5.21 -24.82 1.06
CA ASP A 297 -4.76 -24.87 2.45
C ASP A 297 -4.88 -23.53 3.19
N LEU A 298 -4.99 -22.42 2.46
CA LEU A 298 -5.03 -21.07 3.03
C LEU A 298 -6.45 -20.54 3.29
N VAL A 299 -7.49 -21.24 2.82
CA VAL A 299 -8.90 -20.80 2.90
C VAL A 299 -9.57 -21.23 4.22
N GLN A 300 -8.89 -22.04 5.04
CA GLN A 300 -9.30 -22.42 6.39
C GLN A 300 -9.06 -21.31 7.43
#